data_AF-A0A9D0IAT9-F1
#
_entry.id   AF-A0A9D0IAT9-F1
#
_cell.length_a   1.000
_cell.length_b   1.000
_cell.length_c   1.000
_cell.angle_alpha   90.00
_cell.angle_beta   90.00
_cell.angle_gamma   90.00
#
_symmetry.space_group_name_H-M   'P 1'
#
loop_
_entity.id
_entity.type
_entity.pdbx_description
1 polymer ?
#
loop_
_entity_poly.entity_id
_entity_poly.type
_entity_poly.pdbx_seq_one_letter_code
_entity_poly.pdbx_strand_id
1 'polypeptide(L)'
;MYKQVLIATAQALPKGIEVVLLADRGFVDVDLMQLLKEELHWHWRIRVKTSFWVRIPGRGWRKVGRLKPERGRGVLYTGVFITRRRFGPLCLAVGAPLTEKGYRYVVSEMTNPKDSRSKAVR
;
A
#
# COMPACT_ATOMS: atom_id res chain seq x y z
N MET A 1 -2.67 -18.58 7.53
CA MET A 1 -1.37 -18.89 6.90
C MET A 1 -0.44 -17.68 6.87
N TYR A 2 -0.74 -16.58 6.18
CA TYR A 2 0.20 -15.43 6.08
C TYR A 2 0.63 -14.81 7.41
N LYS A 3 -0.30 -14.70 8.39
CA LYS A 3 0.00 -14.16 9.73
C LYS A 3 1.15 -14.91 10.42
N GLN A 4 1.15 -16.24 10.37
CA GLN A 4 2.18 -17.06 11.04
C GLN A 4 3.56 -16.84 10.41
N VAL A 5 3.64 -16.74 9.08
CA VAL A 5 4.89 -16.47 8.37
C VAL A 5 5.44 -15.09 8.73
N LEU A 6 4.59 -14.07 8.80
CA LEU A 6 5.01 -12.71 9.18
C LEU A 6 5.54 -12.65 10.62
N ILE A 7 4.87 -13.33 11.56
CA ILE A 7 5.30 -13.39 12.97
C ILE A 7 6.64 -14.12 13.07
N ALA A 8 6.78 -15.29 12.45
CA ALA A 8 8.05 -16.03 12.46
C ALA A 8 9.19 -15.23 11.83
N THR A 9 8.90 -14.49 10.75
CA THR A 9 9.87 -13.60 10.11
C THR A 9 10.28 -12.48 11.06
N ALA A 10 9.33 -11.84 11.75
CA ALA A 10 9.62 -10.80 12.72
C ALA A 10 10.49 -11.28 13.89
N GLN A 11 10.34 -12.54 14.32
CA GLN A 11 11.19 -13.15 15.35
C GLN A 11 12.61 -13.44 14.86
N ALA A 12 12.78 -13.71 13.56
CA ALA A 12 14.08 -14.02 12.96
C ALA A 12 14.87 -12.76 12.55
N LEU A 13 14.19 -11.63 12.35
CA LEU A 13 14.84 -10.39 11.95
C LEU A 13 15.60 -9.73 13.12
N PRO A 14 16.75 -9.09 12.86
CA PRO A 14 17.43 -8.26 13.84
C PRO A 14 16.51 -7.17 14.42
N LYS A 15 16.66 -6.88 15.71
CA LYS A 15 15.90 -5.81 16.36
C LYS A 15 16.32 -4.44 15.82
N GLY A 16 15.38 -3.52 15.73
CA GLY A 16 15.63 -2.11 15.40
C GLY A 16 15.80 -1.80 13.91
N ILE A 17 15.58 -2.76 13.01
CA ILE A 17 15.58 -2.51 11.57
C ILE A 17 14.22 -2.01 11.09
N GLU A 18 14.22 -1.14 10.08
CA GLU A 18 13.01 -0.76 9.36
C GLU A 18 12.67 -1.82 8.32
N VAL A 19 11.42 -2.27 8.29
CA VAL A 19 10.95 -3.31 7.36
C VAL A 19 9.86 -2.74 6.47
N VAL A 20 9.99 -2.97 5.17
CA VAL A 20 8.97 -2.65 4.17
C VAL A 20 8.52 -3.95 3.48
N LEU A 21 7.29 -4.41 3.77
CA LEU A 21 6.70 -5.57 3.13
C LEU A 21 6.19 -5.22 1.72
N LEU A 22 6.80 -5.79 0.68
CA LEU A 22 6.27 -5.75 -0.68
C LEU A 22 5.41 -7.00 -0.91
N ALA A 23 4.14 -6.81 -1.22
CA ALA A 23 3.22 -7.94 -1.39
C ALA A 23 2.21 -7.73 -2.51
N ASP A 24 1.61 -8.83 -2.94
CA ASP A 24 0.54 -8.80 -3.93
C ASP A 24 -0.85 -8.80 -3.28
N ARG A 25 -1.86 -8.66 -4.11
CA ARG A 25 -3.29 -8.63 -3.86
C ARG A 25 -3.87 -9.57 -2.79
N GLY A 26 -3.19 -10.69 -2.49
CA GLY A 26 -3.60 -11.64 -1.45
C GLY A 26 -3.39 -11.11 -0.04
N PHE A 27 -2.58 -10.06 0.12
CA PHE A 27 -2.27 -9.43 1.40
C PHE A 27 -3.20 -8.25 1.74
N VAL A 28 -4.16 -7.94 0.86
CA VAL A 28 -5.14 -6.86 1.07
C VAL A 28 -6.27 -7.36 1.97
N ASP A 29 -5.88 -7.68 3.20
CA ASP A 29 -6.74 -8.15 4.28
C ASP A 29 -6.60 -7.19 5.47
N VAL A 30 -7.72 -6.79 6.06
CA VAL A 30 -7.69 -5.72 7.06
C VAL A 30 -6.96 -6.17 8.32
N ASP A 31 -7.16 -7.40 8.77
CA ASP A 31 -6.53 -7.90 9.99
C ASP A 31 -5.03 -8.09 9.78
N LEU A 32 -4.63 -8.55 8.59
CA LEU A 32 -3.22 -8.63 8.22
C LEU A 32 -2.54 -7.26 8.14
N MET A 33 -3.21 -6.26 7.56
CA MET A 33 -2.67 -4.89 7.48
C MET A 33 -2.63 -4.21 8.86
N GLN A 34 -3.58 -4.53 9.75
CA GLN A 34 -3.55 -4.09 11.14
C GLN A 34 -2.39 -4.72 11.90
N LEU A 35 -2.18 -6.05 11.78
CA LEU A 35 -1.01 -6.73 12.34
C LEU A 35 0.30 -6.06 11.89
N LEU A 36 0.45 -5.80 10.60
CA LEU A 36 1.64 -5.13 10.05
C LEU A 36 1.86 -3.74 10.67
N LYS A 37 0.79 -2.97 10.84
CA LYS A 37 0.86 -1.59 11.34
C LYS A 37 1.04 -1.50 12.85
N GLU A 38 0.22 -2.24 13.60
CA GLU A 38 0.01 -2.06 15.03
C GLU A 38 0.92 -2.98 15.87
N GLU A 39 1.16 -4.21 15.41
CA GLU A 39 1.96 -5.19 16.18
C GLU A 39 3.40 -5.29 15.66
N LEU A 40 3.60 -5.34 14.34
CA LEU A 40 4.94 -5.49 13.75
C LEU A 40 5.63 -4.17 13.45
N HIS A 41 4.87 -3.06 13.39
CA HIS A 41 5.36 -1.74 12.99
C HIS A 41 6.10 -1.72 11.64
N TRP A 42 5.66 -2.58 10.71
CA TRP A 42 6.22 -2.66 9.37
C TRP A 42 5.50 -1.71 8.42
N HIS A 43 6.30 -1.07 7.57
CA HIS A 43 5.81 -0.46 6.35
C HIS A 43 5.36 -1.55 5.37
N TRP A 44 4.49 -1.22 4.43
CA TRP A 44 4.08 -2.16 3.39
C TRP A 44 3.78 -1.46 2.08
N ARG A 45 3.77 -2.18 0.97
CA ARG A 45 3.35 -1.70 -0.35
C ARG A 45 2.66 -2.86 -1.02
N ILE A 46 1.33 -2.80 -1.12
CA ILE A 46 0.53 -3.94 -1.59
C ILE A 46 -0.07 -3.64 -2.96
N ARG A 47 0.22 -4.50 -3.96
CA ARG A 47 -0.39 -4.42 -5.29
C ARG A 47 -1.87 -4.81 -5.24
N VAL A 48 -2.74 -4.08 -5.93
CA VAL A 48 -4.19 -4.38 -6.03
C VAL A 48 -4.64 -4.65 -7.46
N LYS A 49 -5.75 -5.39 -7.64
CA LYS A 49 -6.37 -5.55 -8.97
C LYS A 49 -7.10 -4.32 -9.42
N THR A 50 -7.24 -4.21 -10.74
CA THR A 50 -8.13 -3.27 -11.43
C THR A 50 -9.55 -3.20 -10.85
N SER A 51 -10.14 -4.29 -10.38
CA SER A 51 -11.50 -4.27 -9.80
C SER A 51 -11.56 -3.91 -8.31
N PHE A 52 -10.41 -3.61 -7.68
CA PHE A 52 -10.34 -3.23 -6.27
C PHE A 52 -10.96 -1.85 -6.04
N TRP A 53 -11.71 -1.70 -4.95
CA TRP A 53 -12.41 -0.47 -4.60
C TRP A 53 -11.60 0.38 -3.63
N VAL A 54 -11.53 1.67 -3.94
CA VAL A 54 -10.91 2.70 -3.12
C VAL A 54 -11.88 3.86 -2.96
N ARG A 55 -11.92 4.49 -1.79
CA ARG A 55 -12.60 5.75 -1.56
C ARG A 55 -11.56 6.86 -1.65
N ILE A 56 -11.72 7.72 -2.64
CA ILE A 56 -10.84 8.87 -2.87
C ILE A 56 -11.51 10.11 -2.27
N PRO A 57 -10.79 10.93 -1.47
CA PRO A 57 -11.32 12.21 -0.99
C PRO A 57 -11.89 13.07 -2.13
N GLY A 58 -13.09 13.64 -1.92
CA GLY A 58 -13.79 14.44 -2.92
C GLY A 58 -14.36 13.69 -4.14
N ARG A 59 -14.00 12.41 -4.36
CA ARG A 59 -14.46 11.62 -5.53
C ARG A 59 -15.27 10.38 -5.18
N GLY A 60 -15.34 10.01 -3.91
CA GLY A 60 -16.12 8.87 -3.43
C GLY A 60 -15.49 7.52 -3.78
N TRP A 61 -16.33 6.47 -3.76
CA TRP A 61 -15.92 5.10 -4.05
C TRP A 61 -15.72 4.86 -5.54
N ARG A 62 -14.61 4.22 -5.90
CA ARG A 62 -14.24 3.92 -7.28
C ARG A 62 -13.40 2.64 -7.37
N LYS A 63 -13.55 1.90 -8.47
CA LYS A 63 -12.58 0.85 -8.85
C LYS A 63 -11.28 1.47 -9.33
N VAL A 64 -10.13 1.01 -8.83
CA VAL A 64 -8.80 1.53 -9.22
C VAL A 64 -8.55 1.42 -10.72
N GLY A 65 -9.14 0.42 -11.39
CA GLY A 65 -9.08 0.24 -12.85
C GLY A 65 -9.69 1.39 -13.67
N ARG A 66 -10.45 2.29 -13.04
CA ARG A 66 -10.94 3.54 -13.67
C ARG A 66 -9.95 4.70 -13.52
N LEU A 67 -8.85 4.52 -12.80
CA LEU A 67 -7.74 5.47 -12.69
C LEU A 67 -6.71 5.07 -13.74
N LYS A 68 -6.60 5.91 -14.78
CA LYS A 68 -5.82 5.62 -15.96
C LYS A 68 -5.02 6.88 -16.34
N PRO A 69 -3.84 7.10 -15.74
CA PRO A 69 -2.96 8.18 -16.16
C PRO A 69 -2.43 7.95 -17.58
N GLU A 70 -1.88 9.00 -18.20
CA GLU A 70 -1.17 8.89 -19.47
C GLU A 70 0.02 7.93 -19.36
N ARG A 71 0.39 7.27 -20.47
CA ARG A 71 1.58 6.41 -20.51
C ARG A 71 2.83 7.18 -20.11
N GLY A 72 3.71 6.53 -19.35
CA GLY A 72 4.90 7.15 -18.78
C GLY A 72 4.62 8.00 -17.53
N ARG A 73 3.35 8.17 -17.10
CA ARG A 73 3.02 8.93 -15.90
C ARG A 73 2.64 8.05 -14.70
N GLY A 74 2.94 8.60 -13.52
CA GLY A 74 2.46 8.13 -12.24
C GLY A 74 1.60 9.19 -11.55
N VAL A 75 0.55 8.76 -10.87
CA VAL A 75 -0.32 9.61 -10.04
C VAL A 75 -0.40 9.02 -8.64
N LEU A 76 -0.22 9.86 -7.63
CA LEU A 76 -0.35 9.50 -6.21
C LEU A 76 -1.65 10.11 -5.66
N TYR A 77 -2.54 9.27 -5.16
CA TYR A 77 -3.70 9.70 -4.40
C TYR A 77 -3.41 9.50 -2.92
N THR A 78 -3.50 10.55 -2.11
CA THR A 78 -3.31 10.49 -0.65
C THR A 78 -4.65 10.51 0.06
N GLY A 79 -4.68 10.07 1.32
CA GLY A 79 -5.90 10.07 2.13
C GLY A 79 -6.98 9.11 1.65
N VAL A 80 -6.63 8.07 0.89
CA VAL A 80 -7.61 7.10 0.37
C VAL A 80 -7.98 6.10 1.46
N PHE A 81 -9.21 5.58 1.39
CA PHE A 81 -9.65 4.49 2.26
C PHE A 81 -9.98 3.27 1.43
N ILE A 82 -9.71 2.09 1.98
CA ILE A 82 -9.91 0.81 1.31
C ILE A 82 -10.79 -0.11 2.15
N THR A 83 -11.30 -1.18 1.53
CA THR A 83 -12.21 -2.17 2.13
C THR A 83 -13.51 -1.59 2.69
N ARG A 84 -14.48 -2.44 3.02
CA ARG A 84 -15.74 -1.99 3.63
C ARG A 84 -15.53 -1.38 5.02
N ARG A 85 -14.48 -1.80 5.73
CA ARG A 85 -14.09 -1.30 7.05
C ARG A 85 -13.47 0.10 7.00
N ARG A 86 -13.36 0.72 5.82
CA ARG A 86 -12.74 2.04 5.61
C ARG A 86 -11.34 2.10 6.23
N PHE A 87 -10.53 1.09 5.95
CA PHE A 87 -9.15 1.03 6.43
C PHE A 87 -8.32 2.13 5.74
N GLY A 88 -7.64 2.95 6.52
CA GLY A 88 -6.87 4.11 6.08
C GLY A 88 -6.84 5.21 7.14
N PRO A 89 -6.45 6.45 6.79
CA PRO A 89 -6.07 6.92 5.46
C PRO A 89 -4.79 6.26 4.92
N LEU A 90 -4.72 6.11 3.59
CA LEU A 90 -3.63 5.47 2.85
C LEU A 90 -3.19 6.32 1.65
N CYS A 91 -2.09 5.93 1.01
CA CYS A 91 -1.74 6.32 -0.35
C CYS A 91 -2.15 5.27 -1.38
N LEU A 92 -2.47 5.70 -2.60
CA LEU A 92 -2.63 4.85 -3.77
C LEU A 92 -1.75 5.40 -4.88
N ALA A 93 -0.71 4.66 -5.23
CA ALA A 93 0.11 4.93 -6.41
C ALA A 93 -0.51 4.23 -7.62
N VAL A 94 -0.71 4.99 -8.69
CA VAL A 94 -1.19 4.51 -9.98
C VAL A 94 -0.14 4.84 -11.04
N GLY A 95 0.39 3.83 -11.73
CA GLY A 95 1.39 4.01 -12.77
C GLY A 95 0.94 3.42 -14.10
N ALA A 96 1.24 4.11 -15.18
CA ALA A 96 1.17 3.58 -16.54
C ALA A 96 2.60 3.52 -17.09
N PRO A 97 3.24 2.33 -17.13
CA PRO A 97 4.57 2.18 -17.73
C PRO A 97 4.61 2.71 -19.18
N LEU A 98 5.78 3.20 -19.60
CA LEU A 98 5.95 3.76 -20.94
C LEU A 98 5.95 2.65 -22.01
N THR A 99 6.67 1.56 -21.74
CA THR A 99 6.94 0.46 -22.68
C THR A 99 6.07 -0.77 -22.46
N GLU A 100 5.56 -0.97 -21.24
CA GLU A 100 4.72 -2.13 -20.90
C GLU A 100 3.23 -1.83 -20.98
N LYS A 101 2.45 -2.83 -21.37
CA LYS A 101 0.98 -2.75 -21.35
C LYS A 101 0.45 -2.92 -19.93
N GLY A 102 -0.56 -2.12 -19.58
CA GLY A 102 -1.31 -2.26 -18.34
C GLY A 102 -0.98 -1.19 -17.31
N TYR A 103 -1.81 -1.12 -16.28
CA TYR A 103 -1.67 -0.16 -15.20
C TYR A 103 -1.24 -0.88 -13.94
N ARG A 104 -0.38 -0.25 -13.14
CA ARG A 104 0.06 -0.73 -11.84
C ARG A 104 -0.63 0.06 -10.75
N TYR A 105 -1.16 -0.65 -9.76
CA TYR A 105 -1.89 -0.07 -8.64
C TYR A 105 -1.30 -0.60 -7.34
N VAL A 106 -0.77 0.28 -6.50
CA VAL A 106 -0.12 -0.08 -5.23
C VAL A 106 -0.69 0.78 -4.11
N VAL A 107 -1.07 0.14 -3.01
CA VAL A 107 -1.59 0.83 -1.82
C VAL A 107 -0.53 0.92 -0.74
N SER A 108 -0.57 2.10 -0.12
CA SER A 108 0.24 2.80 0.90
C SER A 108 -0.27 2.94 2.32
N GLU A 109 0.22 2.29 3.37
CA GLU A 109 0.18 2.84 4.75
C GLU A 109 0.79 4.24 4.89
N MET A 110 1.79 4.56 4.09
CA MET A 110 2.49 5.84 4.13
C MET A 110 1.55 6.94 3.63
N THR A 111 1.17 7.88 4.50
CA THR A 111 0.28 9.00 4.16
C THR A 111 1.03 10.21 3.59
N ASN A 112 2.37 10.26 3.72
CA ASN A 112 3.21 11.31 3.14
C ASN A 112 4.56 10.76 2.62
N PRO A 113 4.97 11.02 1.36
CA PRO A 113 6.27 10.58 0.83
C PRO A 113 7.50 11.18 1.54
N LYS A 114 7.33 12.14 2.46
CA LYS A 114 8.41 12.64 3.33
C LYS A 114 8.71 11.72 4.52
N ASP A 115 7.80 10.80 4.88
CA ASP A 115 7.99 9.95 6.07
C ASP A 115 9.15 8.94 5.90
N SER A 116 9.60 8.66 4.66
CA SER A 116 10.76 7.78 4.37
C SER A 116 12.08 8.53 4.37
N ARG A 117 12.06 9.86 4.27
CA ARG A 117 13.27 10.69 4.26
C ARG A 117 13.57 11.33 5.61
N SER A 118 12.71 11.14 6.63
CA SER A 118 12.87 11.77 7.94
C SER A 118 13.76 11.00 8.92
N LYS A 119 14.34 9.85 8.53
CA LYS A 119 15.24 9.06 9.41
C LYS A 119 16.58 8.68 8.79
N ALA A 120 16.92 9.26 7.64
CA ALA A 120 18.31 9.30 7.18
C ALA A 120 18.86 10.68 7.53
N VAL A 121 19.87 10.72 8.40
CA VAL A 121 20.57 11.90 8.94
C VAL A 121 19.86 12.58 10.13
N ARG A 122 20.21 12.13 11.33
CA ARG A 122 20.99 12.91 12.31
C ARG A 122 21.72 11.95 13.25
#